data_AF-A0A7W9B9S9-F1
#
_entry.id   AF-A0A7W9B9S9-F1
#
_cell.length_a   1.000
_cell.length_b   1.000
_cell.length_c   1.000
_cell.angle_alpha   90.00
_cell.angle_beta   90.00
_cell.angle_gamma   90.00
#
_symmetry.space_group_name_H-M   'P 1'
#
loop_
_entity.id
_entity.type
_entity.pdbx_description
1 polymer ?
#
loop_
_entity_poly.entity_id
_entity_poly.type
_entity_poly.pdbx_seq_one_letter_code
_entity_poly.pdbx_strand_id
1 'polypeptide(L)' 'MIAHPAVHLTAREGDVLRMVGAGRSSKQIAAALGIAPKTVETYIEHIKLKMGATNRSHMAALAVAWGLLDLNDGPDAHG' A
#
# COMPACT_ATOMS: atom_id res chain seq x y z
N MET A 1 -6.06 23.18 -1.94
CA MET A 1 -4.92 22.25 -2.14
C MET A 1 -4.51 21.78 -0.75
N ILE A 2 -5.13 20.71 -0.26
CA ILE A 2 -4.87 20.23 1.10
C ILE A 2 -3.54 19.48 1.03
N ALA A 3 -2.51 19.99 1.69
CA ALA A 3 -1.29 19.23 1.91
C ALA A 3 -1.66 18.03 2.78
N HIS A 4 -1.89 16.88 2.15
CA HIS A 4 -2.03 15.62 2.85
C HIS A 4 -0.70 15.39 3.57
N PRO A 5 -0.69 15.04 4.87
CA PRO A 5 0.55 14.70 5.56
C PRO A 5 1.20 13.60 4.74
N ALA A 6 2.28 13.97 4.05
CA ALA A 6 2.88 13.18 3.00
C ALA A 6 3.36 11.87 3.61
N VAL A 7 2.51 10.84 3.54
CA VAL A 7 2.97 9.48 3.78
C VAL A 7 3.83 9.18 2.57
N HIS A 8 5.13 9.49 2.72
CA HIS A 8 6.18 9.11 1.79
C HIS A 8 6.31 7.58 1.85
N LEU A 9 5.43 6.92 1.12
CA LEU A 9 5.60 5.53 0.78
C LEU A 9 6.66 5.45 -0.30
N THR A 10 7.61 4.54 -0.11
CA THR A 10 8.42 4.08 -1.23
C THR A 10 7.54 3.36 -2.25
N ALA A 11 7.99 3.29 -3.50
CA ALA A 11 7.30 2.59 -4.57
C ALA A 11 6.78 1.19 -4.16
N ARG A 12 7.62 0.43 -3.45
CA ARG A 12 7.27 -0.91 -2.94
C ARG A 12 6.20 -0.89 -1.86
N GLU A 13 6.22 0.10 -0.97
CA GLU A 13 5.15 0.26 0.03
C GLU A 13 3.81 0.63 -0.64
N GLY A 14 3.85 1.46 -1.68
CA GLY A 14 2.68 1.79 -2.49
C GLY A 14 2.10 0.57 -3.21
N ASP A 15 2.95 -0.26 -3.80
CA ASP A 15 2.55 -1.47 -4.51
C ASP A 15 1.88 -2.50 -3.56
N VAL A 16 2.47 -2.70 -2.37
CA VAL A 16 1.88 -3.52 -1.30
C VAL A 16 0.52 -2.95 -0.88
N LEU A 17 0.44 -1.65 -0.61
CA LEU A 17 -0.80 -0.99 -0.21
C LEU A 17 -1.90 -1.16 -1.25
N ARG A 18 -1.57 -1.03 -2.54
CA ARG A 18 -2.50 -1.16 -3.65
C ARG A 18 -3.08 -2.56 -3.73
N MET A 19 -2.25 -3.58 -3.60
CA MET A 19 -2.72 -4.96 -3.57
C MET A 19 -3.53 -5.29 -2.31
N VAL A 20 -3.18 -4.70 -1.16
CA VAL A 20 -4.01 -4.81 0.05
C VAL A 20 -5.38 -4.14 -0.16
N GLY A 21 -5.41 -2.97 -0.81
CA GLY A 21 -6.64 -2.28 -1.19
C GLY A 21 -7.51 -3.10 -2.14
N ALA A 22 -6.89 -3.85 -3.05
CA ALA A 22 -7.56 -4.81 -3.92
C ALA A 22 -8.04 -6.10 -3.21
N GLY A 23 -7.82 -6.22 -1.89
CA GLY A 23 -8.24 -7.36 -1.09
C GLY A 23 -7.33 -8.59 -1.17
N ARG A 24 -6.12 -8.46 -1.74
CA ARG A 24 -5.17 -9.57 -1.82
C ARG A 24 -4.58 -9.90 -0.45
N SER A 25 -4.32 -11.19 -0.23
CA SER A 25 -3.66 -11.69 0.98
C SER A 25 -2.15 -11.48 0.91
N SER A 26 -1.48 -11.38 2.06
CA SER A 26 -0.02 -11.23 2.15
C SER A 26 0.76 -12.27 1.34
N LYS A 27 0.28 -13.53 1.26
CA LYS A 27 0.83 -14.57 0.37
C LYS A 27 0.73 -14.24 -1.13
N GLN A 28 -0.40 -13.69 -1.58
CA GLN A 28 -0.58 -13.32 -2.98
C GLN A 28 0.26 -12.10 -3.36
N ILE A 29 0.36 -11.15 -2.43
CA ILE A 29 1.20 -9.96 -2.55
C ILE A 29 2.67 -10.36 -2.63
N ALA A 30 3.09 -11.29 -1.75
CA ALA A 30 4.43 -11.87 -1.75
C ALA A 30 4.76 -12.56 -3.08
N ALA A 31 3.84 -13.36 -3.61
CA ALA A 31 4.01 -14.02 -4.90
C ALA A 31 4.10 -13.00 -6.06
N ALA A 32 3.32 -11.92 -6.02
CA ALA A 32 3.34 -10.88 -7.04
C ALA A 32 4.63 -10.04 -7.02
N LEU A 33 5.15 -9.72 -5.82
CA LEU A 33 6.37 -8.93 -5.63
C LEU A 33 7.65 -9.78 -5.61
N GLY A 34 7.54 -11.11 -5.63
CA GLY A 34 8.69 -12.02 -5.52
C GLY A 34 9.40 -11.97 -4.16
N ILE A 35 8.68 -11.61 -3.09
CA ILE A 35 9.22 -11.51 -1.72
C ILE A 35 8.56 -12.49 -0.77
N ALA A 36 9.09 -12.66 0.45
CA ALA A 36 8.48 -13.53 1.44
C ALA A 36 7.19 -12.90 2.03
N PRO A 37 6.16 -13.70 2.36
CA PRO A 37 4.93 -13.21 2.99
C PRO A 37 5.19 -12.50 4.31
N LYS A 38 6.23 -12.93 5.04
CA LYS A 38 6.67 -12.27 6.27
C LYS A 38 7.20 -10.86 6.03
N THR A 39 7.90 -10.64 4.91
CA THR A 39 8.36 -9.31 4.50
C THR A 39 7.18 -8.42 4.13
N VAL A 40 6.15 -8.96 3.47
CA VAL A 40 4.91 -8.22 3.19
C VAL A 40 4.23 -7.78 4.48
N GLU A 41 4.15 -8.64 5.50
CA GLU A 41 3.61 -8.26 6.80
C GLU A 41 4.40 -7.10 7.43
N THR A 42 5.74 -7.15 7.38
CA THR A 42 6.59 -6.03 7.83
C THR A 42 6.29 -4.75 7.06
N TYR A 43 6.14 -4.80 5.73
CA TYR A 43 5.74 -3.64 4.96
C TYR A 43 4.37 -3.11 5.38
N ILE A 44 3.38 -3.98 5.59
CA ILE A 44 2.04 -3.59 6.05
C ILE A 44 2.11 -2.90 7.42
N GLU A 45 2.92 -3.40 8.36
CA GLU A 45 3.10 -2.75 9.67
C GLU A 45 3.77 -1.39 9.55
N HIS A 46 4.81 -1.26 8.72
CA HIS A 46 5.47 0.01 8.46
C HIS A 46 4.52 1.02 7.81
N ILE A 47 3.74 0.59 6.82
CA ILE A 47 2.72 1.41 6.16
C ILE A 47 1.66 1.83 7.17
N LYS A 48 1.16 0.89 7.98
CA LYS A 48 0.19 1.19 9.05
C LYS A 48 0.72 2.25 10.01
N LEU A 49 1.96 2.12 10.47
CA LEU A 49 2.59 3.09 11.37
C LEU A 49 2.73 4.46 10.71
N LYS A 50 3.18 4.52 9.46
CA LYS A 50 3.27 5.78 8.69
C LYS A 50 1.91 6.43 8.46
N MET A 51 0.88 5.62 8.20
CA MET A 51 -0.48 6.09 7.91
C MET A 51 -1.33 6.34 9.15
N GLY A 52 -0.92 5.85 10.32
CA GLY A 52 -1.79 5.76 11.50
C GLY A 52 -2.96 4.78 11.32
N ALA A 53 -2.85 3.80 10.41
CA ALA A 53 -3.91 2.85 10.15
C ALA A 53 -3.91 1.72 11.20
N THR A 54 -5.05 1.48 11.83
CA THR A 54 -5.19 0.41 12.85
C THR A 54 -5.28 -0.98 12.23
N ASN A 55 -6.03 -1.14 11.13
CA ASN A 55 -6.30 -2.43 10.48
C ASN A 55 -6.10 -2.38 8.96
N ARG A 56 -5.95 -3.55 8.32
CA ARG A 56 -5.82 -3.66 6.85
C ARG A 56 -6.95 -2.97 6.08
N SER A 57 -8.18 -3.07 6.59
CA SER A 57 -9.35 -2.42 6.00
C SER A 57 -9.30 -0.90 6.18
N HIS A 58 -8.80 -0.44 7.34
CA HIS A 58 -8.60 0.98 7.58
C HIS A 58 -7.51 1.54 6.66
N MET A 59 -6.44 0.77 6.45
CA MET A 59 -5.34 1.11 5.54
C MET A 59 -5.83 1.19 4.08
N ALA A 60 -6.67 0.24 3.64
CA ALA A 60 -7.31 0.29 2.32
C ALA A 60 -8.24 1.50 2.17
N ALA A 61 -9.03 1.82 3.19
CA ALA A 61 -9.90 2.99 3.19
C ALA A 61 -9.11 4.30 3.12
N LEU A 62 -8.00 4.40 3.87
CA LEU A 62 -7.10 5.56 3.84
C LEU A 62 -6.40 5.69 2.48
N ALA A 63 -5.97 4.58 1.86
CA ALA A 63 -5.37 4.60 0.53
C ALA A 63 -6.30 5.20 -0.53
N VAL A 64 -7.60 4.86 -0.47
CA VAL A 64 -8.64 5.42 -1.34
C VAL A 64 -8.94 6.87 -0.96
N ALA A 65 -9.10 7.16 0.33
CA ALA A 65 -9.43 8.50 0.82
C ALA A 65 -8.33 9.54 0.53
N TRP A 66 -7.07 9.11 0.50
CA TRP A 66 -5.92 9.96 0.21
C TRP A 66 -5.59 10.06 -1.28
N GLY A 67 -6.35 9.38 -2.14
CA GLY A 67 -6.08 9.33 -3.58
C GLY A 67 -4.75 8.66 -3.93
N LEU A 68 -4.18 7.87 -3.00
CA LEU A 68 -2.95 7.10 -3.22
C LEU A 68 -3.21 5.88 -4.10
N LEU A 69 -4.45 5.40 -4.08
CA LEU A 69 -4.94 4.36 -4.95
C LEU A 69 -5.64 5.04 -6.13
N ASP A 70 -4.85 5.54 -7.06
CA ASP A 70 -5.39 5.99 -8.34
C ASP A 70 -5.89 4.73 -9.07
N LEU A 71 -7.21 4.64 -9.28
CA LEU A 71 -7.82 3.53 -10.02
C LEU A 71 -7.39 3.51 -11.50
N ASN A 72 -6.60 4.49 -11.93
CA ASN A 72 -6.11 4.68 -13.30
C ASN A 72 -4.57 4.55 -13.42
N ASP A 73 -3.83 4.22 -12.34
CA ASP A 73 -2.39 3.99 -12.42
C ASP A 73 -2.10 2.66 -13.15
N GLY A 74 -1.90 2.74 -14.47
CA GLY A 74 -1.38 1.65 -15.29
C GLY A 74 0.02 1.23 -14.85
N PRO A 75 0.48 0.01 -15.22
CA PRO A 75 1.61 -0.69 -14.61
C PRO A 75 3.03 -0.09 -14.85
N ASP A 76 3.17 1.20 -15.14
CA ASP A 76 4.41 1.74 -15.70
C ASP A 76 4.60 3.25 -15.47
N ALA A 77 5.00 3.64 -14.26
CA ALA A 77 5.57 4.97 -14.00
C ALA A 77 6.82 4.86 -13.09
N HIS A 78 7.80 4.06 -13.51
CA HIS A 78 9.17 4.15 -13.00
C HIS A 78 10.11 4.47 -14.17
N GLY A 79 10.41 5.76 -14.32
CA GLY A 79 11.57 6.30 -15.05
C GLY A 79 12.44 7.08 -14.08
#